data_AF-A0A7C7YNK1-F1
#
_entry.id   AF-A0A7C7YNK1-F1
#
_cell.length_a   1.000
_cell.length_b   1.000
_cell.length_c   1.000
_cell.angle_alpha   90.00
_cell.angle_beta   90.00
_cell.angle_gamma   90.00
#
_symmetry.space_group_name_H-M   'P 1'
#
loop_
_entity.id
_entity.type
_entity.pdbx_description
1 polymer ?
#
loop_
_entity_poly.entity_id
_entity_poly.type
_entity_poly.pdbx_seq_one_letter_code
_entity_poly.pdbx_strand_id
1 'polypeptide(L)'
;MPSKNSPVKATSRRESEKVEKNIETEELNFGADRISPAILGMLMMAGAGLLGLVALGSLQIHAMGMELEAKESAVYGFQQSGNNITFEQYDEFIDDMRGENYYLIAGIIGGVAAVGMAGSSILFLNRRRPAAEVGIASNILAIIQAQWTSSIGSGLGSNIAPGLGNTYFLMGVTHSLVAGCCLLFVSSMVLTSAGRNSLRPWSEPDIIPRRKQKSEAKAEDE
;
A
#
# COMPACT_ATOMS: atom_id res chain seq x y z
N MET A 1 1.94 -53.71 -52.35
CA MET A 1 1.61 -53.57 -50.91
C MET A 1 1.83 -52.12 -50.51
N PRO A 2 0.78 -51.31 -50.28
CA PRO A 2 0.96 -49.96 -49.74
C PRO A 2 0.92 -49.97 -48.20
N SER A 3 1.92 -49.30 -47.60
CA SER A 3 2.11 -49.09 -46.17
C SER A 3 1.02 -48.18 -45.59
N LYS A 4 0.35 -48.66 -44.52
CA LYS A 4 -0.61 -47.88 -43.74
C LYS A 4 0.14 -46.89 -42.84
N ASN A 5 0.11 -45.61 -43.20
CA ASN A 5 0.49 -44.54 -42.28
C ASN A 5 -0.58 -44.42 -41.19
N SER A 6 -0.15 -44.64 -39.94
CA SER A 6 -0.96 -44.63 -38.72
C SER A 6 -1.52 -43.22 -38.40
N PRO A 7 -2.81 -43.09 -38.02
CA PRO A 7 -3.46 -41.80 -37.70
C PRO A 7 -3.03 -41.21 -36.35
N VAL A 8 -2.19 -41.90 -35.57
CA VAL A 8 -1.87 -41.55 -34.18
C VAL A 8 -1.07 -40.24 -34.04
N LYS A 9 -0.32 -39.83 -35.08
CA LYS A 9 0.55 -38.63 -35.01
C LYS A 9 -0.22 -37.30 -35.18
N ALA A 10 -1.41 -37.32 -35.79
CA ALA A 10 -2.21 -36.12 -36.02
C ALA A 10 -3.07 -35.73 -34.80
N THR A 11 -3.50 -36.71 -34.00
CA THR A 11 -4.35 -36.50 -32.83
C THR A 11 -3.57 -35.89 -31.67
N SER A 12 -2.33 -36.35 -31.43
CA SER A 12 -1.43 -35.80 -30.40
C SER A 12 -1.10 -34.32 -30.63
N ARG A 13 -0.92 -33.90 -31.90
CA ARG A 13 -0.61 -32.50 -32.25
C ARG A 13 -1.81 -31.56 -32.08
N ARG A 14 -3.03 -32.08 -32.32
CA ARG A 14 -4.28 -31.33 -32.08
C ARG A 14 -4.60 -31.20 -30.60
N GLU A 15 -4.27 -32.20 -29.79
CA GLU A 15 -4.43 -32.13 -28.34
C GLU A 15 -3.40 -31.20 -27.71
N SER A 16 -2.14 -31.21 -28.17
CA SER A 16 -1.14 -30.25 -27.71
C SER A 16 -1.49 -28.81 -28.11
N GLU A 17 -1.99 -28.57 -29.33
CA GLU A 17 -2.51 -27.24 -29.74
C GLU A 17 -3.77 -26.83 -28.95
N LYS A 18 -4.63 -27.78 -28.56
CA LYS A 18 -5.80 -27.50 -27.72
C LYS A 18 -5.41 -27.19 -26.29
N VAL A 19 -4.39 -27.88 -25.75
CA VAL A 19 -3.87 -27.65 -24.41
C VAL A 19 -3.08 -26.33 -24.37
N GLU A 20 -2.26 -26.04 -25.37
CA GLU A 20 -1.55 -24.77 -25.51
C GLU A 20 -2.52 -23.61 -25.72
N LYS A 21 -3.57 -23.78 -26.54
CA LYS A 21 -4.69 -22.82 -26.60
C LYS A 21 -5.49 -22.74 -25.33
N ASN A 22 -5.61 -23.82 -24.56
CA ASN A 22 -6.36 -23.81 -23.31
C ASN A 22 -5.58 -23.05 -22.22
N ILE A 23 -4.26 -23.22 -22.19
CA ILE A 23 -3.32 -22.48 -21.33
C ILE A 23 -3.26 -21.01 -21.78
N GLU A 24 -3.29 -20.71 -23.08
CA GLU A 24 -3.46 -19.33 -23.59
C GLU A 24 -4.86 -18.76 -23.32
N THR A 25 -5.93 -19.56 -23.30
CA THR A 25 -7.29 -19.08 -22.93
C THR A 25 -7.46 -18.89 -21.43
N GLU A 26 -6.54 -19.39 -20.62
CA GLU A 26 -6.40 -19.05 -19.22
C GLU A 26 -5.45 -17.86 -19.01
N GLU A 27 -5.02 -17.17 -20.09
CA GLU A 27 -4.77 -15.72 -20.01
C GLU A 27 -6.12 -15.04 -19.76
N LEU A 28 -6.45 -15.04 -18.47
CA LEU A 28 -7.56 -14.44 -17.80
C LEU A 28 -8.24 -13.37 -18.64
N ASN A 29 -9.47 -13.70 -19.02
CA ASN A 29 -10.52 -12.80 -19.48
C ASN A 29 -10.88 -11.80 -18.35
N PHE A 30 -9.90 -11.01 -17.90
CA PHE A 30 -10.12 -9.88 -17.01
C PHE A 30 -10.53 -8.71 -17.91
N GLY A 31 -11.84 -8.54 -18.11
CA GLY A 31 -12.36 -7.22 -18.43
C GLY A 31 -11.79 -6.21 -17.44
N ALA A 32 -11.54 -4.97 -17.87
CA ALA A 32 -10.94 -3.94 -17.02
C ALA A 32 -11.80 -3.78 -15.75
N ASP A 33 -11.32 -4.31 -14.63
CA ASP A 33 -12.01 -4.17 -13.35
C ASP A 33 -11.95 -2.69 -12.94
N ARG A 34 -13.10 -2.03 -13.01
CA ARG A 34 -13.23 -0.60 -12.72
C ARG A 34 -13.35 -0.32 -11.22
N ILE A 35 -13.59 -1.35 -10.41
CA ILE A 35 -13.85 -1.23 -8.98
C ILE A 35 -12.53 -1.23 -8.19
N SER A 36 -11.59 -2.09 -8.56
CA SER A 36 -10.30 -2.20 -7.85
C SER A 36 -9.53 -0.87 -7.75
N PRO A 37 -9.38 -0.04 -8.80
CA PRO A 37 -8.76 1.28 -8.67
C PRO A 37 -9.50 2.20 -7.69
N ALA A 38 -10.83 2.16 -7.67
CA ALA A 38 -11.63 2.99 -6.76
C ALA A 38 -11.44 2.56 -5.30
N ILE A 39 -11.44 1.25 -5.02
CA ILE A 39 -11.17 0.71 -3.67
C ILE A 39 -9.77 1.11 -3.21
N LEU A 40 -8.75 0.92 -4.04
CA LEU A 40 -7.39 1.34 -3.71
C LEU A 40 -7.31 2.85 -3.50
N GLY A 41 -7.99 3.65 -4.32
CA GLY A 41 -8.09 5.09 -4.14
C GLY A 41 -8.66 5.45 -2.76
N MET A 42 -9.78 4.86 -2.37
CA MET A 42 -10.38 5.11 -1.04
C MET A 42 -9.47 4.66 0.10
N LEU A 43 -8.84 3.50 -0.01
CA LEU A 43 -7.88 3.00 1.01
C LEU A 43 -6.68 3.94 1.15
N MET A 44 -6.11 4.40 0.04
CA MET A 44 -5.00 5.36 0.04
C MET A 44 -5.42 6.71 0.62
N MET A 45 -6.66 7.15 0.40
CA MET A 45 -7.19 8.37 1.04
C MET A 45 -7.33 8.21 2.55
N ALA A 46 -7.86 7.07 3.01
CA ALA A 46 -7.97 6.79 4.44
C ALA A 46 -6.59 6.73 5.10
N GLY A 47 -5.62 6.06 4.47
CA GLY A 47 -4.22 6.03 4.91
C GLY A 47 -3.60 7.43 4.95
N ALA A 48 -3.81 8.24 3.91
CA ALA A 48 -3.35 9.62 3.85
C ALA A 48 -3.93 10.48 4.99
N GLY A 49 -5.22 10.32 5.31
CA GLY A 49 -5.87 11.02 6.41
C GLY A 49 -5.24 10.68 7.76
N LEU A 50 -5.08 9.39 8.06
CA LEU A 50 -4.47 8.94 9.32
C LEU A 50 -3.01 9.39 9.44
N LEU A 51 -2.21 9.16 8.39
CA LEU A 51 -0.80 9.54 8.38
C LEU A 51 -0.62 11.05 8.43
N GLY A 52 -1.49 11.80 7.74
CA GLY A 52 -1.50 13.26 7.75
C GLY A 52 -1.80 13.84 9.13
N LEU A 53 -2.74 13.26 9.88
CA LEU A 53 -3.03 13.67 11.26
C LEU A 53 -1.83 13.40 12.18
N VAL A 54 -1.20 12.24 12.06
CA VAL A 54 0.02 11.92 12.84
C VAL A 54 1.17 12.86 12.49
N ALA A 55 1.35 13.18 11.20
CA ALA A 55 2.38 14.09 10.74
C ALA A 55 2.16 15.52 11.26
N LEU A 56 0.93 16.03 11.18
CA LEU A 56 0.58 17.35 11.70
C LEU A 56 0.74 17.41 13.22
N GLY A 57 0.27 16.39 13.95
CA GLY A 57 0.45 16.29 15.39
C GLY A 57 1.94 16.26 15.78
N SER A 58 2.77 15.57 15.01
CA SER A 58 4.22 15.56 15.23
C SER A 58 4.82 16.95 15.01
N LEU A 59 4.49 17.63 13.91
CA LEU A 59 4.97 18.99 13.66
C LEU A 59 4.51 19.97 14.76
N GLN A 60 3.28 19.80 15.25
CA GLN A 60 2.73 20.59 16.35
C GLN A 60 3.53 20.40 17.63
N ILE A 61 3.83 19.15 18.01
CA ILE A 61 4.64 18.82 19.20
C ILE A 61 6.06 19.39 19.05
N HIS A 62 6.65 19.35 17.86
CA HIS A 62 7.95 19.95 17.64
C HIS A 62 7.93 21.47 17.86
N ALA A 63 6.93 22.16 17.30
CA ALA A 63 6.84 23.62 17.31
C ALA A 63 6.39 24.20 18.65
N MET A 64 5.43 23.57 19.32
CA MET A 64 4.79 24.10 20.53
C MET A 64 5.05 23.28 21.79
N GLY A 65 5.71 22.13 21.67
CA GLY A 65 5.80 21.15 22.74
C GLY A 65 4.52 20.33 22.90
N MET A 66 4.53 19.42 23.86
CA MET A 66 3.36 18.61 24.22
C MET A 66 2.73 19.19 25.50
N GLU A 67 1.41 19.42 25.47
CA GLU A 67 0.66 19.90 26.63
C GLU A 67 0.68 18.90 27.78
N LEU A 68 0.56 19.41 29.01
CA LEU A 68 0.59 18.59 30.23
C LEU A 68 -0.49 17.50 30.20
N GLU A 69 -1.73 17.87 29.84
CA GLU A 69 -2.86 16.93 29.78
C GLU A 69 -2.61 15.79 28.77
N ALA A 70 -1.95 16.07 27.66
CA ALA A 70 -1.59 15.06 26.66
C ALA A 70 -0.53 14.08 27.19
N LYS A 71 0.46 14.59 27.96
CA LYS A 71 1.47 13.75 28.62
C LYS A 71 0.84 12.86 29.69
N GLU A 72 -0.02 13.42 30.54
CA GLU A 72 -0.73 12.67 31.57
C GLU A 72 -1.62 11.57 30.97
N SER A 73 -2.34 11.89 29.88
CA SER A 73 -3.15 10.92 29.16
C SER A 73 -2.31 9.77 28.58
N ALA A 74 -1.14 10.07 28.01
CA ALA A 74 -0.23 9.06 27.50
C ALA A 74 0.31 8.15 28.60
N VAL A 75 0.77 8.73 29.72
CA VAL A 75 1.26 7.99 30.90
C VAL A 75 0.17 7.06 31.44
N TYR A 76 -1.06 7.57 31.56
CA TYR A 76 -2.20 6.77 31.99
C TYR A 76 -2.47 5.58 31.04
N GLY A 77 -2.36 5.79 29.72
CA GLY A 77 -2.47 4.71 28.74
C GLY A 77 -1.39 3.62 28.90
N PHE A 78 -0.16 4.01 29.22
CA PHE A 78 0.91 3.06 29.53
C PHE A 78 0.64 2.27 30.82
N GLN A 79 0.17 2.96 31.87
CA GLN A 79 -0.17 2.32 33.15
C GLN A 79 -1.31 1.32 33.01
N GLN A 80 -2.35 1.65 32.22
CA GLN A 80 -3.42 0.71 31.90
C GLN A 80 -2.93 -0.52 31.13
N SER A 81 -1.87 -0.36 30.32
CA SER A 81 -1.24 -1.45 29.57
C SER A 81 -0.29 -2.31 30.42
N GLY A 82 -0.21 -2.04 31.73
CA GLY A 82 0.67 -2.75 32.68
C GLY A 82 2.11 -2.25 32.70
N ASN A 83 2.43 -1.17 31.97
CA ASN A 83 3.73 -0.51 32.05
C ASN A 83 3.70 0.55 33.15
N ASN A 84 4.45 0.32 34.22
CA ASN A 84 4.56 1.29 35.32
C ASN A 84 5.55 2.41 34.97
N ILE A 85 5.16 3.27 34.03
CA ILE A 85 5.93 4.45 33.62
C ILE A 85 5.47 5.64 34.46
N THR A 86 6.42 6.40 35.01
CA THR A 86 6.11 7.64 35.74
C THR A 86 5.98 8.82 34.78
N PHE A 87 5.38 9.91 35.27
CA PHE A 87 5.27 11.13 34.48
C PHE A 87 6.64 11.69 34.11
N GLU A 88 7.58 11.72 35.06
CA GLU A 88 8.94 12.24 34.86
C GLU A 88 9.72 11.44 33.82
N GLN A 89 9.59 10.10 33.84
CA GLN A 89 10.20 9.23 32.82
C GLN A 89 9.62 9.50 31.42
N TYR A 90 8.32 9.72 31.34
CA TYR A 90 7.70 10.07 30.07
C TYR A 90 8.11 11.46 29.60
N ASP A 91 8.21 12.42 30.51
CA ASP A 91 8.63 13.80 30.22
C ASP A 91 10.06 13.84 29.66
N GLU A 92 11.01 13.17 30.33
CA GLU A 92 12.39 12.99 29.88
C GLU A 92 12.45 12.37 28.48
N PHE A 93 11.64 11.33 28.25
CA PHE A 93 11.57 10.67 26.95
C PHE A 93 11.07 11.60 25.82
N ILE A 94 10.06 12.44 26.09
CA ILE A 94 9.55 13.42 25.13
C ILE A 94 10.62 14.48 24.82
N ASP A 95 11.36 14.92 25.82
CA ASP A 95 12.43 15.91 25.64
C ASP A 95 13.62 15.33 24.85
N ASP A 96 14.02 14.08 25.12
CA ASP A 96 15.03 13.36 24.33
C ASP A 96 14.60 13.22 22.87
N MET A 97 13.34 12.85 22.63
CA MET A 97 12.78 12.80 21.27
C MET A 97 12.82 14.16 20.57
N ARG A 98 12.53 15.24 21.29
CA ARG A 98 12.64 16.60 20.73
C ARG A 98 14.09 16.96 20.41
N GLY A 99 15.03 16.57 21.28
CA GLY A 99 16.47 16.75 21.07
C GLY A 99 16.97 16.09 19.78
N GLU A 100 16.46 14.89 19.46
CA GLU A 100 16.77 14.15 18.24
C GLU A 100 15.97 14.61 17.00
N ASN A 101 15.23 15.73 17.09
CA ASN A 101 14.32 16.22 16.05
C ASN A 101 13.31 15.16 15.58
N TYR A 102 12.96 14.20 16.43
CA TYR A 102 12.08 13.07 16.13
C TYR A 102 10.78 13.54 15.49
N TYR A 103 10.10 14.47 16.15
CA TYR A 103 8.79 14.97 15.75
C TYR A 103 8.83 15.80 14.46
N LEU A 104 9.93 16.53 14.22
CA LEU A 104 10.11 17.28 12.98
C LEU A 104 10.28 16.34 11.79
N ILE A 105 11.20 15.38 11.90
CA ILE A 105 11.52 14.44 10.82
C ILE A 105 10.34 13.52 10.55
N ALA A 106 9.71 12.97 11.60
CA ALA A 106 8.49 12.17 11.49
C ALA A 106 7.37 12.96 10.81
N GLY A 107 7.20 14.23 11.20
CA GLY A 107 6.23 15.14 10.62
C GLY A 107 6.45 15.45 9.15
N ILE A 108 7.69 15.77 8.74
CA ILE A 108 8.01 16.08 7.35
C ILE A 108 7.85 14.84 6.47
N ILE A 109 8.49 13.72 6.83
CA ILE A 109 8.44 12.51 5.99
C ILE A 109 7.00 11.96 5.95
N GLY A 110 6.33 11.90 7.09
CA GLY A 110 4.93 11.48 7.18
C GLY A 110 3.99 12.40 6.39
N GLY A 111 4.22 13.71 6.43
CA GLY A 111 3.44 14.70 5.69
C GLY A 111 3.60 14.55 4.18
N VAL A 112 4.84 14.39 3.69
CA VAL A 112 5.12 14.15 2.27
C VAL A 112 4.48 12.83 1.81
N ALA A 113 4.63 11.76 2.60
CA ALA A 113 3.99 10.48 2.32
C ALA A 113 2.45 10.59 2.28
N ALA A 114 1.84 11.31 3.22
CA ALA A 114 0.40 11.52 3.27
C ALA A 114 -0.11 12.29 2.03
N VAL A 115 0.56 13.38 1.66
CA VAL A 115 0.23 14.16 0.44
C VAL A 115 0.37 13.29 -0.80
N GLY A 116 1.44 12.50 -0.90
CA GLY A 116 1.64 11.57 -2.00
C GLY A 116 0.55 10.49 -2.07
N MET A 117 0.13 9.91 -0.93
CA MET A 117 -0.97 8.95 -0.86
C MET A 117 -2.31 9.58 -1.27
N ALA A 118 -2.60 10.82 -0.82
CA ALA A 118 -3.80 11.55 -1.24
C ALA A 118 -3.78 11.85 -2.75
N GLY A 119 -2.64 12.26 -3.29
CA GLY A 119 -2.45 12.47 -4.72
C GLY A 119 -2.66 11.18 -5.51
N SER A 120 -2.05 10.08 -5.08
CA SER A 120 -2.24 8.74 -5.64
C SER A 120 -3.72 8.32 -5.61
N SER A 121 -4.42 8.57 -4.50
CA SER A 121 -5.85 8.30 -4.36
C SER A 121 -6.68 9.00 -5.42
N ILE A 122 -6.51 10.32 -5.57
CA ILE A 122 -7.22 11.11 -6.57
C ILE A 122 -6.93 10.60 -7.98
N LEU A 123 -5.67 10.22 -8.26
CA LEU A 123 -5.29 9.64 -9.55
C LEU A 123 -5.90 8.26 -9.79
N PHE A 124 -6.03 7.42 -8.75
CA PHE A 124 -6.69 6.11 -8.81
C PHE A 124 -8.18 6.24 -9.11
N LEU A 125 -8.87 7.18 -8.44
CA LEU A 125 -10.28 7.49 -8.72
C LEU A 125 -10.49 7.98 -10.16
N ASN A 126 -9.51 8.69 -10.71
CA ASN A 126 -9.49 9.13 -12.10
C ASN A 126 -8.89 8.12 -13.09
N ARG A 127 -8.55 6.91 -12.63
CA ARG A 127 -7.93 5.82 -13.43
C ARG A 127 -6.74 6.33 -14.26
N ARG A 128 -5.82 7.03 -13.60
CA ARG A 128 -4.59 7.54 -14.23
C ARG A 128 -3.43 6.59 -13.93
N ARG A 129 -2.66 6.23 -14.96
CA ARG A 129 -1.43 5.41 -14.84
C ARG A 129 -0.46 5.87 -13.73
N PRO A 130 -0.14 7.17 -13.56
CA PRO A 130 0.78 7.60 -12.50
C PRO A 130 0.25 7.35 -11.07
N ALA A 131 -1.03 7.00 -10.89
CA ALA A 131 -1.59 6.71 -9.57
C ALA A 131 -0.78 5.66 -8.81
N ALA A 132 -0.42 4.57 -9.49
CA ALA A 132 0.29 3.46 -8.88
C ALA A 132 1.76 3.81 -8.57
N GLU A 133 2.44 4.54 -9.45
CA GLU A 133 3.82 4.98 -9.23
C GLU A 133 3.94 5.93 -8.04
N VAL A 134 3.06 6.94 -7.97
CA VAL A 134 2.99 7.86 -6.83
C VAL A 134 2.61 7.11 -5.56
N GLY A 135 1.69 6.15 -5.66
CA GLY A 135 1.27 5.32 -4.53
C GLY A 135 2.40 4.44 -3.98
N ILE A 136 3.20 3.83 -4.85
CA ILE A 136 4.40 3.06 -4.48
C ILE A 136 5.41 3.95 -3.75
N ALA A 137 5.77 5.08 -4.35
CA ALA A 137 6.72 6.01 -3.76
C ALA A 137 6.27 6.49 -2.37
N SER A 138 4.99 6.81 -2.22
CA SER A 138 4.42 7.28 -0.96
C SER A 138 4.39 6.20 0.13
N ASN A 139 4.07 4.95 -0.24
CA ASN A 139 4.14 3.83 0.70
C ASN A 139 5.58 3.51 1.12
N ILE A 140 6.55 3.61 0.21
CA ILE A 140 7.97 3.47 0.55
C ILE A 140 8.38 4.54 1.56
N LEU A 141 7.98 5.81 1.35
CA LEU A 141 8.24 6.87 2.31
C LEU A 141 7.58 6.61 3.68
N ALA A 142 6.36 6.09 3.70
CA ALA A 142 5.69 5.72 4.96
C ALA A 142 6.43 4.59 5.69
N ILE A 143 6.96 3.59 4.97
CA ILE A 143 7.78 2.52 5.56
C ILE A 143 9.08 3.09 6.12
N ILE A 144 9.76 3.97 5.38
CA ILE A 144 10.98 4.64 5.84
C ILE A 144 10.71 5.44 7.10
N GLN A 145 9.63 6.23 7.11
CA GLN A 145 9.20 7.00 8.27
C GLN A 145 8.97 6.07 9.47
N ALA A 146 8.19 5.00 9.29
CA ALA A 146 7.87 4.06 10.35
C ALA A 146 9.13 3.41 10.94
N GLN A 147 10.03 2.90 10.10
CA GLN A 147 11.27 2.26 10.53
C GLN A 147 12.21 3.24 11.26
N TRP A 148 12.36 4.45 10.73
CA TRP A 148 13.19 5.47 11.36
C TRP A 148 12.63 5.88 12.72
N THR A 149 11.33 6.16 12.80
CA THR A 149 10.68 6.50 14.08
C THR A 149 10.73 5.35 15.09
N SER A 150 10.60 4.11 14.62
CA SER A 150 10.75 2.91 15.43
C SER A 150 12.14 2.85 16.07
N SER A 151 13.18 3.05 15.26
CA SER A 151 14.57 2.95 15.71
C SER A 151 14.91 3.99 16.77
N ILE A 152 14.55 5.26 16.53
CA ILE A 152 14.82 6.35 17.47
C ILE A 152 13.98 6.19 18.73
N GLY A 153 12.66 6.02 18.57
CA GLY A 153 11.75 5.93 19.71
C GLY A 153 11.97 4.68 20.56
N SER A 154 12.31 3.55 19.94
CA SER A 154 12.66 2.33 20.67
C SER A 154 13.99 2.48 21.40
N GLY A 155 15.01 3.03 20.74
CA GLY A 155 16.33 3.26 21.33
C GLY A 155 16.25 4.14 22.57
N LEU A 156 15.72 5.35 22.43
CA LEU A 156 15.54 6.30 23.54
C LEU A 156 14.64 5.72 24.63
N GLY A 157 13.50 5.13 24.23
CA GLY A 157 12.53 4.59 25.18
C GLY A 157 13.12 3.45 26.00
N SER A 158 13.90 2.55 25.40
CA SER A 158 14.50 1.41 26.10
C SER A 158 15.49 1.82 27.19
N ASN A 159 16.14 2.97 27.05
CA ASN A 159 17.09 3.50 28.05
C ASN A 159 16.38 4.02 29.30
N ILE A 160 15.16 4.55 29.16
CA ILE A 160 14.37 5.15 30.24
C ILE A 160 13.44 4.10 30.88
N ALA A 161 12.63 3.46 30.04
CA ALA A 161 11.69 2.43 30.46
C ALA A 161 11.49 1.40 29.33
N PRO A 162 11.81 0.11 29.54
CA PRO A 162 11.69 -0.92 28.51
C PRO A 162 10.31 -0.98 27.85
N GLY A 163 9.25 -0.63 28.59
CA GLY A 163 7.89 -0.48 28.09
C GLY A 163 7.74 0.52 26.95
N LEU A 164 8.36 1.71 27.06
CA LEU A 164 8.38 2.72 26.00
C LEU A 164 9.11 2.19 24.77
N GLY A 165 10.29 1.59 24.99
CA GLY A 165 11.10 1.02 23.92
C GLY A 165 10.35 -0.01 23.08
N ASN A 166 9.64 -0.93 23.74
CA ASN A 166 8.83 -1.95 23.09
C ASN A 166 7.62 -1.38 22.35
N THR A 167 6.93 -0.39 22.93
CA THR A 167 5.76 0.22 22.29
C THR A 167 6.13 0.90 20.98
N TYR A 168 7.19 1.72 20.96
CA TYR A 168 7.62 2.40 19.74
C TYR A 168 8.18 1.44 18.70
N PHE A 169 8.88 0.38 19.13
CA PHE A 169 9.29 -0.71 18.24
C PHE A 169 8.09 -1.36 17.55
N LEU A 170 7.11 -1.78 18.35
CA LEU A 170 5.93 -2.50 17.85
C LEU A 170 5.05 -1.61 16.97
N MET A 171 4.94 -0.32 17.31
CA MET A 171 4.25 0.67 16.49
C MET A 171 4.89 0.77 15.10
N GLY A 172 6.23 0.87 15.04
CA GLY A 172 6.97 0.92 13.78
C GLY A 172 6.83 -0.34 12.93
N VAL A 173 6.91 -1.53 13.55
CA VAL A 173 6.71 -2.82 12.87
C VAL A 173 5.29 -2.91 12.30
N THR A 174 4.28 -2.58 13.12
CA THR A 174 2.87 -2.65 12.71
C THR A 174 2.59 -1.69 11.57
N HIS A 175 3.06 -0.44 11.67
CA HIS A 175 2.88 0.55 10.62
C HIS A 175 3.58 0.11 9.32
N SER A 176 4.80 -0.43 9.41
CA SER A 176 5.52 -0.93 8.24
C SER A 176 4.83 -2.12 7.59
N LEU A 177 4.22 -3.01 8.37
CA LEU A 177 3.44 -4.13 7.85
C LEU A 177 2.22 -3.61 7.07
N VAL A 178 1.46 -2.68 7.65
CA VAL A 178 0.27 -2.11 7.02
C VAL A 178 0.64 -1.35 5.73
N ALA A 179 1.66 -0.49 5.78
CA ALA A 179 2.16 0.21 4.60
C ALA A 179 2.75 -0.76 3.55
N GLY A 180 3.39 -1.84 3.99
CA GLY A 180 3.89 -2.92 3.13
C GLY A 180 2.77 -3.65 2.39
N CYS A 181 1.65 -3.94 3.07
CA CYS A 181 0.46 -4.49 2.41
C CYS A 181 -0.08 -3.53 1.34
N CYS A 182 -0.22 -2.24 1.66
CA CYS A 182 -0.65 -1.22 0.70
C CYS A 182 0.32 -1.13 -0.50
N LEU A 183 1.63 -1.19 -0.25
CA LEU A 183 2.66 -1.22 -1.29
C LEU A 183 2.48 -2.40 -2.24
N LEU A 184 2.25 -3.61 -1.72
CA LEU A 184 2.03 -4.80 -2.54
C LEU A 184 0.79 -4.68 -3.42
N PHE A 185 -0.32 -4.19 -2.87
CA PHE A 185 -1.55 -3.99 -3.62
C PHE A 185 -1.39 -2.96 -4.73
N VAL A 186 -0.77 -1.82 -4.44
CA VAL A 186 -0.51 -0.78 -5.45
C VAL A 186 0.48 -1.28 -6.50
N SER A 187 1.51 -2.04 -6.10
CA SER A 187 2.49 -2.63 -7.03
C SER A 187 1.83 -3.63 -7.98
N SER A 188 0.83 -4.38 -7.53
CA SER A 188 0.09 -5.32 -8.38
C SER A 188 -0.59 -4.62 -9.57
N MET A 189 -0.97 -3.34 -9.43
CA MET A 189 -1.55 -2.54 -10.50
C MET A 189 -0.55 -2.22 -11.61
N VAL A 190 0.74 -2.13 -11.30
CA VAL A 190 1.80 -1.89 -12.29
C VAL A 190 2.28 -3.20 -12.89
N LEU A 191 2.44 -4.23 -12.06
CA LEU A 191 3.08 -5.49 -12.46
C LEU A 191 2.17 -6.41 -13.27
N THR A 192 0.84 -6.31 -13.12
CA THR A 192 -0.11 -7.18 -13.83
C THR A 192 -0.70 -6.50 -15.07
N SER A 193 -0.99 -7.28 -16.11
CA SER A 193 -1.72 -6.79 -17.30
C SER A 193 -3.13 -6.32 -16.94
N ALA A 194 -3.82 -7.07 -16.09
CA ALA A 194 -5.15 -6.73 -15.57
C ALA A 194 -5.14 -5.40 -14.80
N GLY A 195 -4.15 -5.20 -13.92
CA GLY A 195 -3.96 -3.96 -13.18
C GLY A 195 -3.64 -2.75 -14.07
N ARG A 196 -2.78 -2.92 -15.07
CA ARG A 196 -2.51 -1.83 -16.03
C ARG A 196 -3.74 -1.47 -16.86
N ASN A 197 -4.59 -2.44 -17.17
CA ASN A 197 -5.84 -2.23 -17.89
C ASN A 197 -6.93 -1.59 -17.01
N SER A 198 -6.95 -1.86 -15.71
CA SER A 198 -7.88 -1.21 -14.76
C SER A 198 -7.63 0.30 -14.68
N LEU A 199 -6.39 0.75 -14.86
CA LEU A 199 -5.98 2.16 -14.87
C LEU A 199 -6.11 2.86 -16.24
N ARG A 200 -6.90 2.32 -17.18
CA ARG A 200 -7.21 3.03 -18.41
C ARG A 200 -8.25 4.14 -18.19
N PRO A 201 -8.08 5.33 -18.79
CA PRO A 201 -9.07 6.40 -18.71
C PRO A 201 -10.43 5.98 -19.25
N TRP A 202 -11.52 6.57 -18.71
CA TRP A 202 -12.89 6.30 -19.15
C TRP A 202 -13.16 6.60 -20.64
N SER A 203 -12.35 7.47 -21.24
CA SER A 203 -12.46 7.84 -22.65
C SER A 203 -11.89 6.80 -23.61
N GLU A 204 -11.08 5.86 -23.12
CA GLU A 204 -10.54 4.78 -23.96
C GLU A 204 -11.54 3.62 -23.99
N PRO A 205 -11.91 3.11 -25.18
CA PRO A 205 -12.74 1.92 -25.27
C PRO A 205 -12.01 0.74 -24.60
N ASP A 206 -12.78 -0.08 -23.88
CA ASP A 206 -12.24 -1.29 -23.28
C ASP A 206 -11.61 -2.15 -24.39
N ILE A 207 -10.45 -2.77 -24.10
CA ILE A 207 -9.90 -3.76 -25.02
C ILE A 207 -10.85 -4.96 -24.99
N ILE A 208 -11.72 -5.03 -25.98
CA ILE A 208 -12.52 -6.22 -26.22
C ILE A 208 -11.53 -7.29 -26.70
N PRO A 209 -11.40 -8.43 -26.00
CA PRO A 209 -10.54 -9.50 -26.48
C PRO A 209 -10.96 -9.92 -27.89
N ARG A 210 -10.00 -10.14 -28.80
CA ARG A 210 -10.23 -10.45 -30.23
C ARG A 210 -11.29 -11.53 -30.48
N ARG A 211 -11.53 -12.42 -29.52
CA ARG A 211 -12.56 -13.47 -29.61
C ARG A 211 -13.99 -12.92 -29.52
N LYS A 212 -14.27 -11.91 -28.68
CA LYS A 212 -15.60 -11.26 -28.59
C LYS A 212 -15.92 -10.48 -29.86
N GLN A 213 -14.94 -9.76 -30.41
CA GLN A 213 -15.09 -9.12 -31.73
C GLN A 213 -15.39 -10.14 -32.83
N LYS A 214 -14.78 -11.33 -32.79
CA LYS A 214 -14.98 -12.38 -33.80
C LYS A 214 -16.30 -13.15 -33.64
N SER A 215 -16.90 -13.17 -32.44
CA SER A 215 -18.23 -13.74 -32.21
C SER A 215 -19.35 -12.75 -32.51
N GLU A 216 -19.15 -11.47 -32.20
CA GLU A 216 -20.10 -10.39 -32.53
C GLU A 216 -20.17 -10.18 -34.06
N ALA A 217 -19.02 -10.12 -34.74
CA ALA A 217 -18.98 -10.06 -36.20
C ALA A 217 -19.59 -11.28 -36.90
N LYS A 218 -19.64 -12.44 -36.24
CA LYS A 218 -20.32 -13.63 -36.78
C LYS A 218 -21.82 -13.65 -36.53
N ALA A 219 -22.30 -12.90 -35.54
CA ALA A 219 -23.72 -12.80 -35.21
C ALA A 219 -24.42 -11.69 -36.01
N GLU A 220 -23.67 -10.74 -36.56
CA GLU A 220 -24.18 -9.70 -37.47
C GLU A 220 -24.29 -10.17 -38.95
N ASP A 221 -23.67 -11.31 -39.28
CA ASP A 221 -23.68 -11.92 -40.61
C ASP A 221 -24.77 -13.02 -40.79
N GLU A 222 -25.62 -13.25 -39.78
CA GLU A 222 -26.83 -14.13 -39.82
C GLU A 222 -28.12 -13.31 -39.78
#